data_AF-A0A9E6QZW7-F1
#
_entry.id   AF-A0A9E6QZW7-F1
#
_cell.length_a   1.000
_cell.length_b   1.000
_cell.length_c   1.000
_cell.angle_alpha   90.00
_cell.angle_beta   90.00
_cell.angle_gamma   90.00
#
_symmetry.space_group_name_H-M   'P 1'
#
loop_
_entity.id
_entity.type
_entity.pdbx_description
1 polymer ?
#
loop_
_entity_poly.entity_id
_entity_poly.type
_entity_poly.pdbx_seq_one_letter_code
_entity_poly.pdbx_strand_id
1 'polypeptide(L)'
;MSTFKSDPLLGIAGAILWFMLGVMAFAGMIVVLCIPAVLIWGGEFVNAADLPPLTMNVRMLIALLLAGVAGLLYLGWRFFRAMQAILRSVGEGDPFIPANASRLTAMAWIMLAINVLSIPLGALGMYIADLAGEADVHAEAGIDAGGLVLILTLFILARVFRKGTEMREDLEGTV
;
A
#
# COMPACT_ATOMS: atom_id res chain seq x y z
N MET A 1 35.07 -11.62 5.31
CA MET A 1 34.10 -10.64 4.77
C MET A 1 33.30 -11.32 3.67
N SER A 2 32.14 -11.89 3.99
CA SER A 2 31.24 -12.45 2.97
C SER A 2 30.59 -11.30 2.22
N THR A 3 31.05 -11.04 1.00
CA THR A 3 30.44 -10.07 0.11
C THR A 3 29.06 -10.57 -0.28
N PHE A 4 27.99 -10.03 0.33
CA PHE A 4 26.58 -10.14 -0.12
C PHE A 4 26.35 -9.61 -1.55
N LYS A 5 27.41 -9.14 -2.21
CA LYS A 5 27.46 -8.46 -3.51
C LYS A 5 27.02 -9.34 -4.70
N SER A 6 26.74 -10.61 -4.47
CA SER A 6 26.27 -11.55 -5.49
C SER A 6 25.28 -12.57 -4.92
N ASP A 7 24.36 -12.12 -4.04
CA ASP A 7 23.20 -12.94 -3.70
C ASP A 7 22.13 -12.78 -4.82
N PRO A 8 21.93 -13.78 -5.68
CA PRO A 8 20.94 -13.72 -6.75
C PRO A 8 19.53 -13.54 -6.20
N LEU A 9 19.24 -13.98 -4.96
CA LEU A 9 17.94 -13.81 -4.33
C LEU A 9 17.64 -12.34 -4.04
N LEU A 10 18.63 -11.58 -3.56
CA LEU A 10 18.48 -10.13 -3.33
C LEU A 10 18.23 -9.38 -4.64
N GLY A 11 18.92 -9.79 -5.72
CA GLY A 11 18.70 -9.24 -7.06
C GLY A 11 17.28 -9.49 -7.57
N ILE A 12 16.79 -10.73 -7.47
CA ILE A 12 15.44 -11.11 -7.88
C ILE A 12 14.38 -10.38 -7.03
N ALA A 13 14.56 -10.35 -5.70
CA ALA A 13 13.65 -9.63 -4.80
C ALA A 13 13.58 -8.13 -5.16
N GLY A 14 14.72 -7.52 -5.50
CA GLY A 14 14.79 -6.13 -5.91
C GLY A 14 14.05 -5.86 -7.23
N ALA A 15 14.20 -6.76 -8.20
CA ALA A 15 13.49 -6.67 -9.48
C ALA A 15 11.97 -6.80 -9.30
N ILE A 16 11.51 -7.77 -8.49
CA ILE A 16 10.10 -7.95 -8.16
C ILE A 16 9.52 -6.71 -7.49
N LEU A 17 10.25 -6.11 -6.53
CA LEU A 17 9.82 -4.89 -5.86
C LEU A 17 9.69 -3.71 -6.83
N TRP A 18 10.65 -3.52 -7.72
CA TRP A 18 10.57 -2.48 -8.76
C TRP A 18 9.39 -2.69 -9.70
N PHE A 19 9.15 -3.93 -10.10
CA PHE A 19 7.99 -4.27 -10.91
C PHE A 19 6.67 -3.95 -10.18
N MET A 20 6.52 -4.36 -8.91
CA MET A 20 5.33 -4.03 -8.11
C MET A 20 5.15 -2.52 -7.94
N LEU A 21 6.23 -1.78 -7.70
CA LEU A 21 6.18 -0.31 -7.61
C LEU A 21 5.70 0.31 -8.93
N GLY A 22 6.18 -0.21 -10.06
CA GLY A 22 5.74 0.22 -11.40
C GLY A 22 4.26 -0.05 -11.64
N VAL A 23 3.80 -1.28 -11.34
CA VAL A 23 2.38 -1.66 -11.48
C VAL A 23 1.49 -0.80 -10.57
N MET A 24 1.88 -0.58 -9.33
CA MET A 24 1.10 0.28 -8.41
C MET A 24 1.06 1.73 -8.87
N ALA A 25 2.18 2.28 -9.34
CA ALA A 25 2.22 3.65 -9.86
C ALA A 25 1.33 3.79 -11.11
N PHE A 26 1.37 2.81 -12.01
CA PHE A 26 0.54 2.77 -13.20
C PHE A 26 -0.95 2.65 -12.86
N ALA A 27 -1.32 1.71 -11.99
CA ALA A 27 -2.70 1.56 -11.52
C ALA A 27 -3.20 2.84 -10.82
N GLY A 28 -2.38 3.43 -9.95
CA GLY A 28 -2.71 4.69 -9.28
C GLY A 28 -2.92 5.84 -10.25
N MET A 29 -2.09 5.95 -11.30
CA MET A 29 -2.25 6.94 -12.36
C MET A 29 -3.60 6.76 -13.08
N ILE A 30 -3.95 5.53 -13.47
CA ILE A 30 -5.23 5.25 -14.13
C ILE A 30 -6.39 5.65 -13.22
N VAL A 31 -6.37 5.24 -11.95
CA VAL A 31 -7.45 5.57 -10.99
C VAL A 31 -7.60 7.08 -10.84
N VAL A 32 -6.49 7.83 -10.74
CA VAL A 32 -6.51 9.29 -10.63
C VAL A 32 -7.08 9.94 -11.91
N LEU A 33 -6.79 9.40 -13.09
CA LEU A 33 -7.36 9.88 -14.35
C LEU A 33 -8.86 9.55 -14.48
N CYS A 34 -9.31 8.44 -13.90
CA CYS A 34 -10.73 8.07 -13.87
C CYS A 34 -11.59 9.04 -13.04
N ILE A 35 -11.02 9.71 -12.02
CA ILE A 35 -11.76 10.66 -11.18
C ILE A 35 -12.39 11.79 -12.01
N PRO A 36 -11.62 12.62 -12.76
CA PRO A 36 -12.23 13.65 -13.60
C PRO A 36 -13.06 13.06 -14.74
N ALA A 37 -12.69 11.89 -15.28
CA ALA A 37 -13.46 11.23 -16.34
C ALA A 37 -14.90 10.91 -15.91
N VAL A 38 -15.08 10.33 -14.71
CA VAL A 38 -16.40 10.05 -14.12
C VAL A 38 -17.20 11.34 -13.88
N LEU A 39 -16.53 12.40 -13.40
CA LEU A 39 -17.20 13.67 -13.12
C LEU A 39 -17.72 14.36 -14.39
N ILE A 40 -16.91 14.35 -15.46
CA ILE A 40 -17.23 15.03 -16.72
C ILE A 40 -18.20 14.17 -17.56
N TRP A 41 -17.90 12.89 -17.77
CA TRP A 41 -18.59 12.03 -18.73
C TRP A 41 -19.59 11.04 -18.10
N GLY A 42 -19.65 10.90 -16.77
CA GLY A 42 -20.64 10.05 -16.13
C GLY A 42 -20.41 8.57 -16.38
N GLY A 43 -21.36 7.86 -17.01
CA GLY A 43 -21.25 6.43 -17.36
C GLY A 43 -20.79 6.18 -18.81
N GLU A 44 -20.73 7.23 -19.64
CA GLU A 44 -20.38 7.13 -21.05
C GLU A 44 -18.91 6.72 -21.24
N PHE A 45 -18.03 7.04 -20.28
CA PHE A 45 -16.60 6.71 -20.34
C PHE A 45 -16.31 5.19 -20.31
N VAL A 46 -17.24 4.37 -19.81
CA VAL A 46 -17.10 2.89 -19.75
C VAL A 46 -17.96 2.18 -20.79
N ASN A 47 -18.53 2.90 -21.76
CA ASN A 47 -19.52 2.35 -22.70
C ASN A 47 -20.66 1.59 -21.99
N ALA A 48 -21.02 2.01 -20.78
CA ALA A 48 -22.21 1.51 -20.09
C ALA A 48 -23.46 2.18 -20.68
N ALA A 49 -23.60 2.11 -22.01
CA ALA A 49 -24.63 2.79 -22.79
C ALA A 49 -26.07 2.36 -22.41
N ASP A 50 -26.20 1.20 -21.77
CA ASP A 50 -27.46 0.63 -21.30
C ASP A 50 -27.82 1.07 -19.87
N LEU A 51 -26.92 1.75 -19.15
CA LEU A 51 -27.22 2.27 -17.82
C LEU A 51 -27.88 3.66 -17.91
N PRO A 52 -28.92 3.92 -17.10
CA PRO A 52 -29.49 5.25 -17.02
C PRO A 52 -28.40 6.27 -16.60
N PRO A 53 -28.49 7.53 -17.09
CA PRO A 53 -27.46 8.52 -16.84
C PRO A 53 -27.27 8.74 -15.34
N LEU A 54 -26.02 8.56 -14.88
CA LEU A 54 -25.66 8.73 -13.47
C LEU A 54 -25.98 10.15 -13.00
N THR A 55 -26.75 10.27 -11.92
CA THR A 55 -27.01 11.56 -11.26
C THR A 55 -25.70 12.16 -10.74
N MET A 56 -25.65 13.49 -10.61
CA MET A 56 -24.45 14.19 -10.12
C MET A 56 -24.00 13.66 -8.74
N ASN A 57 -24.95 13.33 -7.87
CA ASN A 57 -24.68 12.77 -6.54
C ASN A 57 -23.95 11.43 -6.62
N VAL A 58 -24.39 10.52 -7.49
CA VAL A 58 -23.74 9.22 -7.68
C VAL A 58 -22.34 9.37 -8.27
N ARG A 59 -22.14 10.29 -9.22
CA ARG A 59 -20.81 10.60 -9.77
C ARG A 59 -19.84 11.10 -8.69
N MET A 60 -20.29 11.95 -7.79
CA MET A 60 -19.47 12.44 -6.67
C MET A 60 -19.10 11.30 -5.69
N LEU A 61 -20.02 10.38 -5.41
CA LEU A 61 -19.74 9.22 -4.57
C LEU A 61 -18.72 8.27 -5.21
N ILE A 62 -18.84 8.01 -6.51
CA ILE A 62 -17.86 7.21 -7.27
C ILE A 62 -16.49 7.92 -7.28
N ALA A 63 -16.45 9.23 -7.52
CA ALA A 63 -15.21 10.00 -7.48
C ALA A 63 -14.55 9.96 -6.08
N LEU A 64 -15.35 10.02 -5.01
CA LEU A 64 -14.87 9.88 -3.64
C LEU A 64 -14.31 8.47 -3.38
N LEU A 65 -14.99 7.42 -3.85
CA LEU A 65 -14.51 6.05 -3.77
C LEU A 65 -13.18 5.88 -4.50
N LEU A 66 -13.08 6.36 -5.74
CA LEU A 66 -11.85 6.31 -6.54
C LEU A 66 -10.71 7.10 -5.88
N ALA A 67 -10.99 8.25 -5.27
CA ALA A 67 -10.00 9.00 -4.50
C ALA A 67 -9.51 8.20 -3.28
N GLY A 68 -10.42 7.50 -2.59
CA GLY A 68 -10.07 6.56 -1.52
C GLY A 68 -9.16 5.43 -2.01
N VAL A 69 -9.52 4.78 -3.13
CA VAL A 69 -8.71 3.71 -3.76
C VAL A 69 -7.33 4.23 -4.17
N ALA A 70 -7.24 5.44 -4.75
CA ALA A 70 -5.96 6.07 -5.06
C ALA A 70 -5.11 6.30 -3.79
N GLY A 71 -5.74 6.70 -2.69
CA GLY A 71 -5.09 6.81 -1.38
C GLY A 71 -4.53 5.47 -0.88
N LEU A 72 -5.30 4.39 -0.98
CA LEU A 72 -4.84 3.04 -0.61
C LEU A 72 -3.67 2.57 -1.49
N LEU A 73 -3.74 2.80 -2.81
CA LEU A 73 -2.65 2.48 -3.73
C LEU A 73 -1.38 3.28 -3.41
N TYR A 74 -1.51 4.56 -3.06
CA TYR A 74 -0.38 5.38 -2.63
C TYR A 74 0.26 4.86 -1.33
N LEU A 75 -0.56 4.46 -0.35
CA LEU A 75 -0.08 3.84 0.89
C LEU A 75 0.67 2.53 0.59
N GLY A 76 0.11 1.66 -0.25
CA GLY A 76 0.78 0.43 -0.70
C GLY A 76 2.11 0.72 -1.41
N TRP A 77 2.15 1.71 -2.28
CA TRP A 77 3.38 2.13 -2.95
C TRP A 77 4.44 2.63 -1.95
N ARG A 78 4.03 3.39 -0.93
CA ARG A 78 4.93 3.83 0.16
C ARG A 78 5.48 2.65 0.96
N PHE A 79 4.66 1.62 1.21
CA PHE A 79 5.08 0.38 1.88
C PHE A 79 6.18 -0.33 1.08
N PHE A 80 5.94 -0.61 -0.21
CA PHE A 80 6.93 -1.28 -1.06
C PHE A 80 8.21 -0.46 -1.25
N ARG A 81 8.10 0.88 -1.28
CA ARG A 81 9.26 1.76 -1.34
C ARG A 81 10.12 1.67 -0.07
N ALA A 82 9.49 1.56 1.10
CA ALA A 82 10.21 1.35 2.36
C ALA A 82 10.90 -0.02 2.39
N MET A 83 10.21 -1.07 1.94
CA MET A 83 10.74 -2.43 1.81
C MET A 83 11.94 -2.49 0.85
N GLN A 84 11.86 -1.80 -0.30
CA GLN A 84 12.98 -1.70 -1.24
C GLN A 84 14.20 -0.99 -0.63
N ALA A 85 13.98 0.04 0.18
CA ALA A 85 15.07 0.74 0.85
C ALA A 85 15.75 -0.14 1.91
N ILE A 86 14.99 -1.01 2.61
CA ILE A 86 15.55 -2.01 3.52
C ILE A 86 16.33 -3.07 2.73
N LEU A 87 15.77 -3.58 1.62
CA LEU A 87 16.45 -4.56 0.77
C LEU A 87 17.80 -4.02 0.26
N ARG A 88 17.85 -2.73 -0.12
CA ARG A 88 19.08 -2.09 -0.57
C ARG A 88 20.14 -2.03 0.52
N SER A 89 19.78 -1.62 1.74
CA SER A 89 20.76 -1.58 2.84
C SER A 89 21.23 -2.97 3.27
N VAL A 90 20.36 -3.98 3.19
CA VAL A 90 20.77 -5.39 3.36
C VAL A 90 21.77 -5.81 2.28
N GLY A 91 21.54 -5.46 1.01
CA GLY A 91 22.48 -5.73 -0.09
C GLY A 91 23.82 -4.99 0.03
N GLU A 92 23.82 -3.83 0.69
CA GLU A 92 25.04 -3.07 1.06
C GLU A 92 25.78 -3.70 2.26
N GLY A 93 25.20 -4.71 2.91
CA GLY A 93 25.77 -5.39 4.07
C GLY A 93 25.48 -4.70 5.41
N ASP A 94 24.60 -3.70 5.43
CA ASP A 94 24.25 -2.93 6.63
C ASP A 94 22.74 -3.02 6.97
N PRO A 95 22.28 -4.19 7.48
CA PRO A 95 20.87 -4.39 7.78
C PRO A 95 20.39 -3.61 9.01
N PHE A 96 21.27 -3.32 9.98
CA PHE A 96 20.92 -2.74 11.29
C PHE A 96 21.32 -1.27 11.39
N ILE A 97 20.81 -0.47 10.45
CA ILE A 97 20.86 0.99 10.53
C ILE A 97 19.62 1.56 11.24
N PRO A 98 19.72 2.68 11.98
CA PRO A 98 18.58 3.29 12.66
C PRO A 98 17.41 3.58 11.70
N ALA A 99 17.73 3.94 10.44
CA ALA A 99 16.75 4.23 9.41
C ALA A 99 15.83 3.02 9.07
N ASN A 100 16.33 1.78 9.18
CA ASN A 100 15.52 0.59 8.91
C ASN A 100 14.45 0.37 9.99
N ALA A 101 14.75 0.68 11.26
CA ALA A 101 13.76 0.64 12.33
C ALA A 101 12.63 1.66 12.09
N SER A 102 12.96 2.87 11.63
CA SER A 102 11.96 3.88 11.24
C SER A 102 11.13 3.43 10.03
N ARG A 103 11.74 2.78 9.04
CA ARG A 103 11.03 2.22 7.86
C ARG A 103 10.03 1.14 8.27
N LEU A 104 10.43 0.20 9.12
CA LEU A 104 9.53 -0.85 9.66
C LEU A 104 8.37 -0.25 10.45
N THR A 105 8.65 0.77 11.28
CA THR A 105 7.59 1.49 12.02
C THR A 105 6.61 2.16 11.06
N ALA A 106 7.11 2.83 10.03
CA ALA A 106 6.26 3.46 9.02
C ALA A 106 5.42 2.41 8.26
N MET A 107 5.99 1.25 7.92
CA MET A 107 5.28 0.15 7.29
C MET A 107 4.14 -0.38 8.18
N ALA A 108 4.36 -0.51 9.49
CA ALA A 108 3.32 -0.91 10.44
C ALA A 108 2.15 0.08 10.46
N TRP A 109 2.45 1.38 10.53
CA TRP A 109 1.43 2.43 10.48
C TRP A 109 0.69 2.49 9.14
N ILE A 110 1.39 2.27 8.03
CA ILE A 110 0.77 2.18 6.70
C ILE A 110 -0.23 1.03 6.65
N MET A 111 0.16 -0.17 7.11
CA MET A 111 -0.74 -1.32 7.14
C MET A 111 -1.96 -1.08 8.03
N LEU A 112 -1.77 -0.44 9.19
CA LEU A 112 -2.89 -0.06 10.06
C LEU A 112 -3.82 0.93 9.35
N ALA A 113 -3.27 1.96 8.69
CA ALA A 113 -4.06 2.92 7.94
C ALA A 113 -4.86 2.27 6.81
N ILE A 114 -4.26 1.33 6.06
CA ILE A 114 -4.95 0.57 5.01
C ILE A 114 -6.12 -0.22 5.59
N ASN A 115 -5.93 -0.93 6.71
CA ASN A 115 -6.99 -1.71 7.36
C ASN A 115 -8.13 -0.84 7.89
N VAL A 116 -7.81 0.33 8.45
CA VAL A 116 -8.84 1.25 8.97
C VAL A 116 -9.59 1.93 7.83
N LEU A 117 -8.90 2.33 6.76
CA LEU A 117 -9.50 3.01 5.60
C LEU A 117 -10.29 2.06 4.70
N SER A 118 -9.96 0.77 4.65
CA SER A 118 -10.69 -0.20 3.81
C SER A 118 -12.14 -0.38 4.26
N ILE A 119 -12.44 -0.25 5.56
CA ILE A 119 -13.79 -0.40 6.11
C ILE A 119 -14.78 0.64 5.55
N PRO A 120 -14.56 1.96 5.73
CA PRO A 120 -15.47 2.97 5.19
C PRO A 120 -15.49 2.98 3.66
N LEU A 121 -14.38 2.67 2.99
CA LEU A 121 -14.35 2.55 1.52
C LEU A 121 -15.19 1.36 1.03
N GLY A 122 -15.13 0.23 1.71
CA GLY A 122 -15.98 -0.92 1.42
C GLY A 122 -17.46 -0.63 1.63
N ALA A 123 -17.80 0.03 2.73
CA ALA A 123 -19.16 0.49 3.00
C ALA A 123 -19.67 1.47 1.93
N LEU A 124 -18.83 2.40 1.49
CA LEU A 124 -19.14 3.31 0.40
C LEU A 124 -19.34 2.56 -0.93
N GLY A 125 -18.51 1.56 -1.22
CA GLY A 125 -18.65 0.70 -2.40
C GLY A 125 -19.97 -0.06 -2.43
N MET A 126 -20.35 -0.70 -1.32
CA MET A 126 -21.66 -1.38 -1.19
C MET A 126 -22.83 -0.41 -1.36
N TYR A 127 -22.74 0.78 -0.74
CA TYR A 127 -23.77 1.80 -0.90
C TYR A 127 -23.96 2.27 -2.36
N ILE A 128 -22.87 2.40 -3.11
CA ILE A 128 -22.92 2.74 -4.54
C ILE A 128 -23.52 1.59 -5.35
N ALA A 129 -23.17 0.33 -5.04
CA ALA A 129 -23.71 -0.85 -5.72
C ALA A 129 -25.23 -1.00 -5.53
N ASP A 130 -25.72 -0.81 -4.30
CA ASP A 130 -27.14 -0.80 -3.98
C ASP A 130 -27.90 0.28 -4.79
N LEU A 131 -27.31 1.47 -4.94
CA LEU A 131 -27.87 2.55 -5.76
C LEU A 131 -27.89 2.21 -7.25
N ALA A 132 -26.95 1.38 -7.72
CA ALA A 132 -26.89 0.93 -9.10
C ALA A 132 -27.81 -0.28 -9.40
N GLY A 133 -28.41 -0.88 -8.37
CA GLY A 133 -29.25 -2.09 -8.50
C GLY A 133 -28.44 -3.38 -8.67
N GLU A 134 -27.13 -3.33 -8.44
CA GLU A 134 -26.25 -4.51 -8.44
C GLU A 134 -26.25 -5.13 -7.03
N ALA A 135 -27.16 -6.07 -6.81
CA ALA A 135 -27.42 -6.68 -5.50
C ALA A 135 -26.36 -7.69 -5.02
N ASP A 136 -25.28 -7.91 -5.77
CA ASP A 136 -24.28 -8.95 -5.49
C ASP A 136 -22.84 -8.43 -5.50
N VAL A 137 -22.62 -7.22 -4.96
CA VAL A 137 -21.26 -6.73 -4.71
C VAL A 137 -20.85 -7.08 -3.29
N HIS A 138 -20.30 -8.28 -3.12
CA HIS A 138 -19.59 -8.65 -1.90
C HIS A 138 -18.24 -7.93 -1.84
N ALA A 139 -18.21 -6.75 -1.23
CA ALA A 139 -16.96 -6.16 -0.80
C ALA A 139 -16.44 -6.94 0.43
N GLU A 140 -15.38 -7.73 0.26
CA GLU A 140 -14.60 -8.26 1.40
C GLU A 140 -13.83 -7.11 2.08
N ALA A 141 -14.56 -6.21 2.72
CA ALA A 141 -14.02 -5.14 3.54
C ALA A 141 -14.06 -5.59 5.00
N GLY A 142 -13.07 -6.37 5.39
CA GLY A 142 -12.91 -6.89 6.75
C GLY A 142 -11.52 -6.64 7.29
N ILE A 143 -11.40 -6.50 8.61
CA ILE A 143 -10.11 -6.56 9.30
C ILE A 143 -9.64 -8.02 9.22
N ASP A 144 -8.63 -8.27 8.40
CA ASP A 144 -8.02 -9.60 8.30
C ASP A 144 -7.11 -9.85 9.52
N ALA A 145 -7.28 -11.03 10.14
CA ALA A 145 -6.42 -11.47 11.23
C ALA A 145 -4.95 -11.56 10.79
N GLY A 146 -4.67 -11.95 9.54
CA GLY A 146 -3.33 -11.92 8.96
C GLY A 146 -2.74 -10.51 8.92
N GLY A 147 -3.55 -9.53 8.50
CA GLY A 147 -3.21 -8.10 8.54
C GLY A 147 -2.83 -7.59 9.93
N LEU A 148 -3.58 -7.96 10.97
CA LEU A 148 -3.27 -7.59 12.36
C LEU A 148 -1.95 -8.20 12.83
N VAL A 149 -1.72 -9.48 12.55
CA VAL A 149 -0.46 -10.15 12.89
C VAL A 149 0.71 -9.45 12.21
N LEU A 150 0.59 -9.13 10.91
CA LEU A 150 1.63 -8.40 10.18
C LEU A 150 1.94 -7.04 10.79
N ILE A 151 0.93 -6.26 11.19
CA ILE A 151 1.12 -4.96 11.86
C ILE A 151 1.93 -5.14 13.15
N LEU A 152 1.56 -6.11 13.98
CA LEU A 152 2.27 -6.42 15.22
C LEU A 152 3.71 -6.86 14.95
N THR A 153 3.90 -7.76 13.99
CA THR A 153 5.23 -8.23 13.57
C THR A 153 6.11 -7.06 13.13
N LEU A 154 5.59 -6.14 12.32
CA LEU A 154 6.36 -4.97 11.86
C LEU A 154 6.76 -4.05 13.03
N PHE A 155 5.86 -3.81 13.99
CA PHE A 155 6.20 -3.03 15.20
C PHE A 155 7.24 -3.75 16.07
N ILE A 156 7.12 -5.06 16.24
CA ILE A 156 8.08 -5.87 17.00
C ILE A 156 9.44 -5.84 16.31
N LEU A 157 9.50 -6.10 15.00
CA LEU A 157 10.73 -6.04 14.22
C LEU A 157 11.36 -4.64 14.29
N ALA A 158 10.57 -3.57 14.22
CA ALA A 158 11.09 -2.22 14.37
C ALA A 158 11.78 -1.99 15.74
N ARG A 159 11.20 -2.53 16.83
CA ARG A 159 11.82 -2.46 18.17
C ARG A 159 13.10 -3.28 18.24
N VAL A 160 13.10 -4.48 17.67
CA VAL A 160 14.28 -5.36 17.62
C VAL A 160 15.41 -4.71 16.82
N PHE A 161 15.11 -4.11 15.66
CA PHE A 161 16.11 -3.41 14.83
C PHE A 161 16.71 -2.21 15.56
N ARG A 162 15.89 -1.43 16.28
CA ARG A 162 16.38 -0.31 17.09
C ARG A 162 17.35 -0.80 18.17
N LYS A 163 16.98 -1.84 18.92
CA LYS A 163 17.88 -2.42 19.93
C LYS A 163 19.16 -3.00 19.30
N GLY A 164 19.04 -3.66 18.14
CA GLY A 164 20.19 -4.15 17.37
C GLY A 164 21.15 -3.05 16.95
N THR A 165 20.62 -1.87 16.62
CA THR A 165 21.41 -0.68 16.27
C THR A 165 22.15 -0.15 17.50
N GLU A 166 21.47 0.01 18.64
CA GLU A 166 22.10 0.44 19.91
C GLU A 166 23.23 -0.51 20.33
N MET A 167 23.03 -1.82 20.24
CA MET A 167 24.07 -2.81 20.57
C MET A 167 25.29 -2.73 19.65
N ARG A 168 25.10 -2.36 18.39
CA ARG A 168 26.21 -2.15 17.45
C ARG A 168 27.00 -0.89 17.81
N GLU A 169 26.32 0.20 18.15
CA GLU A 169 26.96 1.44 18.61
C GLU A 169 27.78 1.23 19.89
N ASP A 170 27.23 0.47 20.85
CA ASP A 170 27.94 0.11 22.09
C ASP A 170 29.24 -0.68 21.81
N LEU A 171 29.24 -1.59 20.83
CA LEU A 171 30.42 -2.38 20.45
C LEU A 171 31.46 -1.54 19.70
N GLU A 172 31.04 -0.65 18.81
CA GLU A 172 31.93 0.27 18.09
C GLU A 172 32.58 1.31 19.04
N GLY A 173 31.96 1.63 20.17
CA GLY A 173 32.51 2.53 21.20
C GLY A 173 33.51 1.90 22.19
N THR A 174 33.81 0.60 22.06
CA THR A 174 34.73 -0.13 22.97
C THR A 174 36.11 -0.42 22.38
N VAL A 175 36.42 0.11 21.20
CA VAL A 175 37.73 0.02 20.52
C VAL A 175 38.51 1.33 20.55
#